data_AF-A0A3C1K750-F1
#
_entry.id   AF-A0A3C1K750-F1
#
_cell.length_a   1.000
_cell.length_b   1.000
_cell.length_c   1.000
_cell.angle_alpha   90.00
_cell.angle_beta   90.00
_cell.angle_gamma   90.00
#
_symmetry.space_group_name_H-M   'P 1'
#
loop_
_entity.id
_entity.type
_entity.pdbx_description
1 polymer ?
#
loop_
_entity_poly.entity_id
_entity_poly.type
_entity_poly.pdbx_seq_one_letter_code
_entity_poly.pdbx_strand_id
1 'polypeptide(L)'
;MAQFTYVQAIKIYDNIEKNIGKNAADDFTLKLPLSKSADYKRKFKWAADVCKYLEDTYTPKQIRKIRMSCSYGTSEKEMVYTKRLFDQAADLGEFCSSYNIEYTGQHTMRCEGEILYLSYPTCYCSCVKRVNETLLKTWCLCTLGYTKKLFDFTLSYETKSSLLRA
;
A
#
# COMPACT_ATOMS: atom_id res chain seq x y z
N MET A 1 -12.52 -24.40 -0.08
CA MET A 1 -13.17 -23.09 -0.34
C MET A 1 -12.60 -22.07 0.63
N ALA A 2 -12.04 -20.96 0.14
CA ALA A 2 -11.26 -20.03 0.95
C ALA A 2 -12.08 -19.44 2.13
N GLN A 3 -11.48 -19.45 3.32
CA GLN A 3 -12.12 -19.14 4.61
C GLN A 3 -12.19 -17.61 4.91
N PHE A 4 -11.93 -16.76 3.92
CA PHE A 4 -12.02 -15.30 4.03
C PHE A 4 -13.05 -14.72 3.09
N THR A 5 -13.80 -13.76 3.62
CA THR A 5 -14.74 -12.94 2.86
C THR A 5 -14.35 -11.46 2.89
N TYR A 6 -13.20 -11.14 3.50
CA TYR A 6 -12.76 -9.77 3.65
C TYR A 6 -11.76 -9.36 2.55
N VAL A 7 -12.00 -8.21 1.94
CA VAL A 7 -11.29 -7.77 0.72
C VAL A 7 -9.77 -7.67 0.90
N GLN A 8 -9.26 -7.23 2.04
CA GLN A 8 -7.82 -7.19 2.29
C GLN A 8 -7.21 -8.59 2.42
N ALA A 9 -7.93 -9.56 2.99
CA ALA A 9 -7.44 -10.94 3.09
C ALA A 9 -7.39 -11.60 1.70
N ILE A 10 -8.42 -11.40 0.89
CA ILE A 10 -8.49 -11.87 -0.51
C ILE A 10 -7.32 -11.28 -1.30
N LYS A 11 -7.08 -9.97 -1.22
CA LYS A 11 -5.95 -9.34 -1.92
C LYS A 11 -4.59 -9.90 -1.51
N ILE A 12 -4.38 -10.18 -0.21
CA ILE A 12 -3.11 -10.77 0.24
C ILE A 12 -2.98 -12.20 -0.27
N TYR A 13 -4.05 -12.99 -0.26
CA TYR A 13 -4.09 -14.32 -0.87
C TYR A 13 -3.70 -14.28 -2.34
N ASP A 14 -4.39 -13.47 -3.15
CA ASP A 14 -4.14 -13.36 -4.60
C ASP A 14 -2.68 -12.98 -4.88
N ASN A 15 -2.12 -12.09 -4.04
CA ASN A 15 -0.73 -11.66 -4.16
C ASN A 15 0.28 -12.72 -3.73
N ILE A 16 -0.03 -13.55 -2.72
CA ILE A 16 0.81 -14.71 -2.37
C ILE A 16 0.73 -15.75 -3.50
N GLU A 17 -0.47 -16.05 -4.00
CA GLU A 17 -0.65 -17.02 -5.10
C GLU A 17 0.14 -16.60 -6.34
N LYS A 18 0.02 -15.33 -6.73
CA LYS A 18 0.72 -14.76 -7.90
C LYS A 18 2.25 -14.74 -7.76
N ASN A 19 2.77 -14.45 -6.57
CA ASN A 19 4.21 -14.22 -6.38
C ASN A 19 4.98 -15.42 -5.82
N ILE A 20 4.29 -16.36 -5.17
CA ILE A 20 4.88 -17.51 -4.47
C ILE A 20 4.29 -18.82 -4.99
N GLY A 21 2.96 -18.89 -5.09
CA GLY A 21 2.24 -20.06 -5.61
C GLY A 21 1.01 -20.43 -4.78
N LYS A 22 0.15 -21.24 -5.38
CA LYS A 22 -1.15 -21.62 -4.82
C LYS A 22 -1.08 -22.27 -3.44
N ASN A 23 -0.19 -23.25 -3.26
CA ASN A 23 -0.06 -23.95 -1.97
C ASN A 23 0.29 -23.00 -0.81
N ALA A 24 1.13 -22.00 -1.06
CA ALA A 24 1.50 -21.01 -0.06
C ALA A 24 0.33 -20.06 0.26
N ALA A 25 -0.47 -19.71 -0.75
CA ALA A 25 -1.68 -18.92 -0.56
C ALA A 25 -2.72 -19.71 0.25
N ASP A 26 -2.91 -20.99 -0.05
CA ASP A 26 -3.82 -21.88 0.67
C ASP A 26 -3.39 -22.08 2.13
N ASP A 27 -2.09 -22.27 2.40
CA ASP A 27 -1.52 -22.32 3.76
C ASP A 27 -1.78 -21.02 4.55
N PHE A 28 -1.56 -19.86 3.91
CA PHE A 28 -1.91 -18.57 4.49
C PHE A 28 -3.40 -18.52 4.88
N THR A 29 -4.28 -19.14 4.09
CA THR A 29 -5.71 -19.13 4.39
C THR A 29 -6.10 -19.86 5.64
N LEU A 30 -5.47 -21.01 5.86
CA LEU A 30 -5.74 -21.88 6.99
C LEU A 30 -5.20 -21.24 8.27
N LYS A 31 -4.06 -20.56 8.19
CA LYS A 31 -3.40 -19.95 9.35
C LYS A 31 -4.02 -18.63 9.79
N LEU A 32 -4.42 -17.77 8.83
CA LEU A 32 -4.86 -16.40 9.11
C LEU A 32 -6.22 -16.07 8.48
N PRO A 33 -7.30 -16.78 8.84
CA PRO A 33 -8.62 -16.49 8.30
C PRO A 33 -9.14 -15.12 8.77
N LEU A 34 -9.89 -14.41 7.92
CA LEU A 34 -10.57 -13.17 8.29
C LEU A 34 -11.93 -13.01 7.60
N SER A 35 -12.99 -12.91 8.41
CA SER A 35 -14.35 -12.71 7.92
C SER A 35 -14.66 -11.23 7.66
N LYS A 36 -15.62 -10.96 6.75
CA LYS A 36 -16.15 -9.61 6.52
C LYS A 36 -16.77 -8.97 7.77
N SER A 37 -17.35 -9.79 8.65
CA SER A 37 -18.02 -9.39 9.89
C SER A 37 -17.06 -9.06 11.03
N ALA A 38 -15.76 -9.30 10.88
CA ALA A 38 -14.78 -8.93 11.89
C ALA A 38 -14.85 -7.42 12.20
N ASP A 39 -14.86 -7.09 13.48
CA ASP A 39 -14.78 -5.70 13.93
C ASP A 39 -13.38 -5.10 13.65
N TYR A 40 -13.23 -3.80 13.92
CA TYR A 40 -11.98 -3.09 13.64
C TYR A 40 -10.81 -3.56 14.51
N LYS A 41 -11.05 -4.04 15.74
CA LYS A 41 -9.99 -4.54 16.63
C LYS A 41 -9.45 -5.88 16.13
N ARG A 42 -10.34 -6.78 15.73
CA ARG A 42 -9.98 -8.07 15.11
C ARG A 42 -9.24 -7.87 13.80
N LYS A 43 -9.67 -6.91 12.98
CA LYS A 43 -8.98 -6.57 11.72
C LYS A 43 -7.57 -6.01 11.95
N PHE A 44 -7.40 -5.18 12.98
CA PHE A 44 -6.08 -4.64 13.34
C PHE A 44 -5.16 -5.76 13.86
N LYS A 45 -5.65 -6.58 14.79
CA LYS A 45 -4.89 -7.75 15.27
C LYS A 45 -4.50 -8.68 14.12
N TRP A 46 -5.42 -8.98 13.22
CA TRP A 46 -5.13 -9.79 12.04
C TRP A 46 -4.05 -9.16 11.16
N ALA A 47 -4.08 -7.83 10.95
CA ALA A 47 -3.03 -7.15 10.19
C ALA A 47 -1.64 -7.29 10.85
N ALA A 48 -1.57 -7.23 12.18
CA ALA A 48 -0.33 -7.50 12.92
C ALA A 48 0.14 -8.95 12.76
N ASP A 49 -0.78 -9.91 12.90
CA ASP A 49 -0.47 -11.34 12.76
C ASP A 49 -0.03 -11.70 11.32
N VAL A 50 -0.61 -11.05 10.30
CA VAL A 50 -0.15 -11.13 8.90
C VAL A 50 1.28 -10.62 8.74
N CYS A 51 1.63 -9.50 9.36
CA CYS A 51 3.01 -8.99 9.26
C CYS A 51 4.01 -10.01 9.81
N LYS A 52 3.74 -10.56 11.00
CA LYS A 52 4.58 -11.57 11.64
C LYS A 52 4.71 -12.82 10.75
N TYR A 53 3.58 -13.37 10.29
CA TYR A 53 3.60 -14.53 9.40
C TYR A 53 4.46 -14.30 8.15
N LEU A 54 4.33 -13.13 7.51
CA LEU A 54 5.11 -12.82 6.32
C LEU A 54 6.61 -12.71 6.61
N GLU A 55 6.98 -12.06 7.72
CA GLU A 55 8.37 -11.90 8.17
C GLU A 55 9.01 -13.23 8.58
N ASP A 56 8.25 -14.14 9.19
CA ASP A 56 8.72 -15.47 9.59
C ASP A 56 8.83 -16.45 8.42
N THR A 57 8.02 -16.26 7.35
CA THR A 57 7.87 -17.25 6.27
C THR A 57 8.67 -16.87 5.01
N TYR A 58 8.85 -15.59 4.72
CA TYR A 58 9.34 -15.13 3.41
C TYR A 58 10.56 -14.22 3.52
N THR A 59 11.37 -14.23 2.47
CA THR A 59 12.49 -13.27 2.37
C THR A 59 11.99 -11.84 2.21
N PRO A 60 12.77 -10.81 2.61
CA PRO A 60 12.38 -9.41 2.42
C PRO A 60 12.01 -9.05 0.98
N LYS A 61 12.66 -9.65 -0.02
CA LYS A 61 12.35 -9.46 -1.44
C LYS A 61 10.97 -10.00 -1.82
N GLN A 62 10.59 -11.17 -1.29
CA GLN A 62 9.28 -11.77 -1.49
C GLN A 62 8.18 -10.96 -0.79
N ILE A 63 8.40 -10.58 0.49
CA ILE A 63 7.47 -9.74 1.26
C ILE A 63 7.20 -8.43 0.51
N ARG A 64 8.25 -7.77 0.01
CA ARG A 64 8.12 -6.54 -0.78
C ARG A 64 7.23 -6.73 -2.00
N LYS A 65 7.41 -7.82 -2.76
CA LYS A 65 6.55 -8.14 -3.91
C LYS A 65 5.09 -8.35 -3.50
N ILE A 66 4.84 -9.22 -2.51
CA ILE A 66 3.49 -9.56 -2.02
C ILE A 66 2.76 -8.30 -1.56
N ARG A 67 3.41 -7.48 -0.72
CA ARG A 67 2.77 -6.33 -0.08
C ARG A 67 2.61 -5.14 -1.02
N MET A 68 3.58 -4.88 -1.90
CA MET A 68 3.44 -3.81 -2.89
C MET A 68 2.33 -4.10 -3.89
N SER A 69 2.05 -5.36 -4.24
CA SER A 69 0.93 -5.69 -5.13
C SER A 69 -0.46 -5.46 -4.53
N CYS A 70 -0.57 -5.18 -3.23
CA CYS A 70 -1.86 -4.86 -2.60
C CYS A 70 -2.40 -3.51 -3.09
N SER A 71 -1.51 -2.50 -3.26
CA SER A 71 -1.76 -1.10 -3.69
C SER A 71 -3.16 -0.59 -3.40
N TYR A 72 -3.64 -0.80 -2.17
CA TYR A 72 -5.02 -0.46 -1.82
C TYR A 72 -5.20 1.05 -1.87
N GLY A 73 -6.23 1.51 -2.56
CA GLY A 73 -6.61 2.92 -2.62
C GLY A 73 -6.27 3.61 -3.93
N THR A 74 -5.37 3.07 -4.77
CA THR A 74 -5.04 3.72 -6.05
C THR A 74 -6.22 3.58 -7.00
N SER A 75 -6.93 4.69 -7.24
CA SER A 75 -8.03 4.74 -8.20
C SER A 75 -7.55 5.31 -9.54
N GLU A 76 -8.16 4.87 -10.64
CA GLU A 76 -7.87 5.44 -11.96
C GLU A 76 -8.13 6.95 -12.01
N LYS A 77 -9.22 7.39 -11.38
CA LYS A 77 -9.56 8.81 -11.24
C LYS A 77 -8.43 9.60 -10.60
N GLU A 78 -7.86 9.08 -9.51
CA GLU A 78 -6.74 9.72 -8.81
C GLU A 78 -5.49 9.75 -9.68
N MET A 79 -5.14 8.64 -10.34
CA MET A 79 -3.97 8.59 -11.23
C MET A 79 -4.07 9.59 -12.38
N VAL A 80 -5.24 9.66 -13.05
CA VAL A 80 -5.51 10.63 -14.12
C VAL A 80 -5.46 12.05 -13.60
N TYR A 81 -6.00 12.31 -12.40
CA TYR A 81 -5.98 13.63 -11.79
C TYR A 81 -4.55 14.08 -11.44
N THR A 82 -3.78 13.23 -10.76
CA THR A 82 -2.38 13.51 -10.43
C THR A 82 -1.55 13.70 -11.70
N LYS A 83 -1.79 12.90 -12.75
CA LYS A 83 -1.15 13.11 -14.06
C LYS A 83 -1.47 14.49 -14.64
N ARG A 84 -2.72 14.93 -14.57
CA ARG A 84 -3.10 16.26 -15.05
C ARG A 84 -2.37 17.38 -14.30
N LEU A 85 -2.23 17.26 -12.97
CA LEU A 85 -1.45 18.22 -12.18
C LEU A 85 0.01 18.28 -12.62
N PHE A 86 0.59 17.13 -12.95
CA PHE A 86 1.96 17.03 -13.46
C PHE A 86 2.08 17.65 -14.86
N ASP A 87 1.18 17.31 -15.78
CA ASP A 87 1.20 17.80 -17.18
C ASP A 87 0.97 19.33 -17.27
N GLN A 88 0.34 19.93 -16.26
CA GLN A 88 0.08 21.38 -16.18
C GLN A 88 1.21 22.18 -15.50
N ALA A 89 2.10 21.51 -14.78
CA ALA A 89 3.19 22.15 -14.06
C ALA A 89 4.36 22.46 -14.98
N ALA A 90 5.00 23.62 -14.82
CA ALA A 90 6.21 24.00 -15.56
C ALA A 90 7.43 23.19 -15.10
N ASP A 91 7.46 22.77 -13.83
CA ASP A 91 8.53 21.98 -13.23
C ASP A 91 8.03 21.12 -12.04
N LEU A 92 8.94 20.32 -11.46
CA LEU A 92 8.64 19.47 -10.30
C LEU A 92 8.27 20.25 -9.03
N GLY A 93 8.74 21.49 -8.87
CA GLY A 93 8.41 22.35 -7.75
C GLY A 93 6.97 22.86 -7.83
N GLU A 94 6.54 23.27 -9.01
CA GLU A 94 5.14 23.65 -9.27
C GLU A 94 4.21 22.43 -9.13
N PHE A 95 4.60 21.27 -9.66
CA PHE A 95 3.85 20.02 -9.46
C PHE A 95 3.70 19.69 -7.97
N CYS A 96 4.78 19.84 -7.19
CA CYS A 96 4.76 19.61 -5.74
C CYS A 96 3.77 20.53 -5.03
N SER A 97 3.79 21.80 -5.39
CA SER A 97 2.94 22.83 -4.79
C SER A 97 1.47 22.55 -5.09
N SER A 98 1.15 22.28 -6.36
CA SER A 98 -0.20 21.92 -6.80
C SER A 98 -0.69 20.63 -6.15
N TYR A 99 0.14 19.58 -6.08
CA TYR A 99 -0.19 18.35 -5.38
C TYR A 99 -0.52 18.60 -3.90
N ASN A 100 0.30 19.38 -3.20
CA ASN A 100 0.07 19.65 -1.78
C ASN A 100 -1.21 20.44 -1.54
N ILE A 101 -1.57 21.38 -2.42
CA ILE A 101 -2.84 22.10 -2.35
C ILE A 101 -4.01 21.12 -2.47
N GLU A 102 -3.99 20.28 -3.51
CA GLU A 102 -5.08 19.34 -3.83
C GLU A 102 -5.25 18.24 -2.77
N TYR A 103 -4.15 17.72 -2.22
CA TYR A 103 -4.15 16.63 -1.26
C TYR A 103 -3.96 17.10 0.20
N THR A 104 -4.23 18.38 0.48
CA THR A 104 -4.12 18.98 1.81
C THR A 104 -4.81 18.11 2.87
N GLY A 105 -4.08 17.76 3.94
CA GLY A 105 -4.59 16.95 5.06
C GLY A 105 -4.70 15.44 4.78
N GLN A 106 -4.42 15.00 3.55
CA GLN A 106 -4.37 13.58 3.18
C GLN A 106 -2.93 13.12 3.01
N HIS A 107 -2.18 13.78 2.14
CA HIS A 107 -0.80 13.42 1.80
C HIS A 107 0.03 14.69 1.68
N THR A 108 1.32 14.59 1.94
CA THR A 108 2.25 15.69 1.68
C THR A 108 3.40 15.21 0.82
N MET A 109 3.74 16.01 -0.19
CA MET A 109 4.84 15.76 -1.11
C MET A 109 5.91 16.84 -0.91
N ARG A 110 7.17 16.43 -0.97
CA ARG A 110 8.33 17.32 -1.09
C ARG A 110 9.15 16.88 -2.30
N CYS A 111 9.56 17.83 -3.13
CA CYS A 111 10.47 17.60 -4.24
C CYS A 111 11.86 18.14 -3.92
N GLU A 112 12.90 17.33 -4.14
CA GLU A 112 14.30 17.76 -4.09
C GLU A 112 15.04 17.22 -5.31
N GLY A 113 15.34 18.10 -6.27
CA GLY A 113 15.84 17.67 -7.58
C GLY A 113 14.87 16.71 -8.25
N GLU A 114 15.36 15.52 -8.61
CA GLU A 114 14.57 14.45 -9.23
C GLU A 114 13.91 13.49 -8.21
N ILE A 115 13.99 13.80 -6.91
CA ILE A 115 13.49 12.92 -5.84
C ILE A 115 12.16 13.46 -5.30
N LEU A 116 11.14 12.59 -5.30
CA LEU A 116 9.83 12.83 -4.70
C LEU A 116 9.75 12.14 -3.32
N TYR A 117 9.49 12.91 -2.27
CA TYR A 117 9.22 12.42 -0.93
C TYR A 117 7.73 12.53 -0.64
N LEU A 118 7.03 11.40 -0.59
CA LEU A 118 5.61 11.35 -0.24
C LEU A 118 5.43 10.85 1.20
N SER A 119 4.66 11.60 1.99
CA SER A 119 4.34 11.28 3.37
C SER A 119 2.85 11.03 3.57
N TYR A 120 2.55 9.93 4.26
CA TYR A 120 1.20 9.58 4.69
C TYR A 120 1.12 9.76 6.20
N PRO A 121 0.31 10.71 6.70
CA PRO A 121 0.17 10.94 8.13
C PRO A 121 -0.59 9.79 8.83
N THR A 122 -1.40 9.03 8.07
CA THR A 122 -2.15 7.90 8.61
C THR A 122 -2.40 6.83 7.55
N CYS A 123 -2.70 5.62 8.00
CA CYS A 123 -3.07 4.50 7.13
C CYS A 123 -4.59 4.48 6.93
N TYR A 124 -5.04 4.68 5.70
CA TYR A 124 -6.46 4.66 5.32
C TYR A 124 -7.04 3.25 5.13
N CYS A 125 -6.23 2.21 5.29
CA CYS A 125 -6.68 0.83 5.20
C CYS A 125 -7.73 0.54 6.29
N SER A 126 -8.82 -0.13 5.94
CA SER A 126 -9.88 -0.49 6.87
C SER A 126 -9.45 -1.45 7.98
N CYS A 127 -8.27 -2.08 7.86
CA CYS A 127 -7.66 -2.84 8.95
C CYS A 127 -7.04 -1.96 10.05
N VAL A 128 -6.69 -0.69 9.74
CA VAL A 128 -5.81 0.13 10.59
C VAL A 128 -6.44 1.45 10.98
N LYS A 129 -7.17 2.10 10.06
CA LYS A 129 -7.64 3.50 10.18
C LYS A 129 -8.48 3.86 11.42
N ARG A 130 -8.88 2.87 12.23
CA ARG A 130 -9.73 3.03 13.42
C ARG A 130 -9.02 2.70 14.72
N VAL A 131 -7.73 2.38 14.68
CA VAL A 131 -6.92 2.04 15.85
C VAL A 131 -5.74 3.00 15.93
N ASN A 132 -5.52 3.56 17.12
CA ASN A 132 -4.40 4.47 17.39
C ASN A 132 -3.17 3.69 17.88
N GLU A 133 -2.75 2.71 17.08
CA GLU A 133 -1.60 1.85 17.35
C GLU A 133 -0.79 1.64 16.06
N THR A 134 0.51 1.36 16.20
CA THR A 134 1.41 1.16 15.07
C THR A 134 1.51 -0.32 14.68
N LEU A 135 1.72 -0.57 13.39
CA LEU A 135 2.02 -1.90 12.86
C LEU A 135 3.48 -1.98 12.42
N LEU A 136 3.95 -3.20 12.18
CA LEU A 136 5.27 -3.46 11.61
C LEU A 136 5.41 -2.80 10.22
N LYS A 137 6.64 -2.41 9.86
CA LYS A 137 6.99 -1.79 8.57
C LYS A 137 6.47 -2.58 7.37
N THR A 138 6.39 -3.90 7.49
CA THR A 138 5.82 -4.81 6.49
C THR A 138 4.40 -4.44 6.06
N TRP A 139 3.59 -3.89 6.98
CA TRP A 139 2.25 -3.44 6.62
C TRP A 139 2.30 -2.26 5.64
N CYS A 140 3.16 -1.28 5.90
CA CYS A 140 3.33 -0.04 5.13
C CYS A 140 3.90 -0.26 3.72
N LEU A 141 4.40 -1.45 3.40
CA LEU A 141 4.83 -1.79 2.04
C LEU A 141 3.68 -1.74 1.01
N CYS A 142 2.41 -1.82 1.44
CA CYS A 142 1.30 -1.57 0.51
C CYS A 142 1.24 -0.11 0.04
N THR A 143 1.59 0.84 0.91
CA THR A 143 1.69 2.26 0.56
C THR A 143 2.81 2.47 -0.44
N LEU A 144 3.95 1.80 -0.27
CA LEU A 144 5.03 1.85 -1.25
C LEU A 144 4.60 1.37 -2.65
N GLY A 145 3.76 0.33 -2.70
CA GLY A 145 3.14 -0.14 -3.94
C GLY A 145 2.11 0.82 -4.53
N TYR A 146 1.29 1.44 -3.68
CA TYR A 146 0.40 2.52 -4.09
C TYR A 146 1.20 3.68 -4.72
N THR A 147 2.26 4.14 -4.05
CA THR A 147 3.07 5.29 -4.47
C THR A 147 3.77 5.01 -5.79
N LYS A 148 4.37 3.81 -5.93
CA LYS A 148 4.97 3.40 -7.19
C LYS A 148 3.96 3.38 -8.32
N LYS A 149 2.78 2.78 -8.10
CA LYS A 149 1.74 2.71 -9.13
C LYS A 149 1.26 4.11 -9.56
N LEU A 150 1.03 5.01 -8.59
CA LEU A 150 0.60 6.37 -8.86
C LEU A 150 1.63 7.12 -9.71
N PHE A 151 2.88 7.15 -9.28
CA PHE A 151 3.91 7.95 -9.96
C PHE A 151 4.47 7.30 -11.22
N ASP A 152 4.47 5.98 -11.34
CA ASP A 152 4.76 5.33 -12.62
C ASP A 152 3.77 5.80 -13.70
N PHE A 153 2.48 5.92 -13.34
CA PHE A 153 1.45 6.43 -14.23
C PHE A 153 1.60 7.94 -14.48
N THR A 154 1.72 8.74 -13.42
CA THR A 154 1.82 10.21 -13.50
C THR A 154 3.01 10.65 -14.36
N LEU A 155 4.18 10.07 -14.09
CA LEU A 155 5.43 10.45 -14.75
C LEU A 155 5.63 9.73 -16.09
N SER A 156 4.89 8.65 -16.36
CA SER A 156 5.09 7.80 -17.55
C SER A 156 6.49 7.18 -17.64
N TYR A 157 7.12 6.91 -16.49
CA TYR A 157 8.42 6.24 -16.35
C TYR A 157 8.37 5.18 -15.26
N GLU A 158 9.25 4.18 -15.33
CA GLU A 158 9.41 3.24 -14.22
C GLU A 158 10.19 3.90 -13.07
N THR A 159 9.52 4.21 -11.97
CA THR A 159 10.13 4.82 -10.79
C THR A 159 10.79 3.79 -9.88
N LYS A 160 11.89 4.18 -9.22
CA LYS A 160 12.44 3.43 -8.08
C LYS A 160 11.81 3.98 -6.79
N SER A 161 11.32 3.09 -5.93
CA SER A 161 10.69 3.49 -4.67
C SER A 161 11.26 2.75 -3.46
N SER A 162 11.53 3.50 -2.40
CA SER A 162 12.01 3.00 -1.10
C SER A 162 11.19 3.56 0.05
N LEU A 163 10.91 2.73 1.05
CA LEU A 163 10.22 3.14 2.27
C LEU A 163 11.25 3.66 3.29
N LEU A 164 11.28 4.98 3.48
CA LEU A 164 12.20 5.68 4.39
C LEU A 164 11.80 5.47 5.85
N ARG A 165 10.53 5.75 6.18
CA ARG A 165 9.96 5.62 7.52
C ARG A 165 8.55 5.03 7.43
N ALA A 166 8.20 4.19 8.39
CA ALA A 166 6.86 3.63 8.59
C ALA A 166 6.25 4.19 9.87
#